data_AF-A0A9D9ECN4-F1
#
_entry.id   AF-A0A9D9ECN4-F1
#
_cell.length_a   1.000
_cell.length_b   1.000
_cell.length_c   1.000
_cell.angle_alpha   90.00
_cell.angle_beta   90.00
_cell.angle_gamma   90.00
#
_symmetry.space_group_name_H-M   'P 1'
#
loop_
_entity.id
_entity.type
_entity.pdbx_description
1 polymer ?
#
loop_
_entity_poly.entity_id
_entity_poly.type
_entity_poly.pdbx_seq_one_letter_code
_entity_poly.pdbx_strand_id
1 'polypeptide(L)'
;MKRFLEKAVKWLLTASGFVTSAVILLIIGFLFTEGAGLFREHVIEEGYVLALNRENPVKRMNAAQIKAVFDEDVTNWKEIGGPDLPIVTFRLEDADRYFSEEALGKQYENAGALIAGLVADNPGMVAFVPESMIPEGADLNFIEDRTISPGEVFAGAEWFPTATPAPLFGMWPLLAGTLWVSLFAILFALPFGISIAVYMAEVASERVRGFLKPVIELLNGIPSVVYGFFGLIVIVPLLQQVFGLPVGESGLAGSIVLAIMALPTIVTVAEDAMRNCPRSLREASLALGATKWQTVSRVVIPSSMSGIASGVVLGIGRAVGETMAVLMVTGNAAVVPTSILEPLRTIPATIAAELGEAPAGGAHYQSLFLLGVILFFITFFINLCVEFISSRNRAKNR
;
A
#
# COMPACT_ATOMS: atom_id res chain seq x y z
N MET A 1 50.10 -0.92 19.47
CA MET A 1 49.40 -1.25 18.21
C MET A 1 48.04 -1.92 18.44
N LYS A 2 47.94 -3.07 19.13
CA LYS A 2 46.64 -3.76 19.38
C LYS A 2 45.55 -2.91 20.07
N ARG A 3 45.89 -2.19 21.14
CA ARG A 3 44.93 -1.29 21.85
C ARG A 3 44.43 -0.11 21.02
N PHE A 4 45.24 0.36 20.06
CA PHE A 4 44.84 1.43 19.14
C PHE A 4 43.89 0.87 18.08
N LEU A 5 44.21 -0.30 17.54
CA LEU A 5 43.35 -1.03 16.60
C LEU A 5 41.98 -1.36 17.22
N GLU A 6 41.95 -1.85 18.46
CA GLU A 6 40.68 -2.12 19.19
C GLU A 6 39.84 -0.85 19.38
N LYS A 7 40.47 0.28 19.76
CA LYS A 7 39.77 1.56 19.87
C LYS A 7 39.22 2.03 18.53
N ALA A 8 40.01 1.90 17.46
CA ALA A 8 39.59 2.27 16.11
C ALA A 8 38.41 1.41 15.62
N VAL A 9 38.47 0.08 15.82
CA VAL A 9 37.38 -0.84 15.47
C VAL A 9 36.12 -0.54 16.27
N LYS A 10 36.23 -0.32 17.59
CA LYS A 10 35.08 0.04 18.42
C LYS A 10 34.45 1.35 17.97
N TRP A 11 35.27 2.36 17.67
CA TRP A 11 34.82 3.65 17.17
C TRP A 11 34.12 3.53 15.82
N LEU A 12 34.68 2.74 14.90
CA LEU A 12 34.11 2.47 13.58
C LEU A 12 32.76 1.75 13.68
N LEU A 13 32.62 0.75 14.57
CA LEU A 13 31.34 0.06 14.80
C LEU A 13 30.29 1.00 15.39
N THR A 14 30.66 1.83 16.38
CA THR A 14 29.73 2.81 16.96
C THR A 14 29.35 3.91 15.98
N ALA A 15 30.29 4.38 15.16
CA ALA A 15 30.04 5.38 14.13
C ALA A 15 29.13 4.82 13.04
N SER A 16 29.32 3.58 12.62
CA SER A 16 28.45 2.89 11.67
C SER A 16 27.01 2.78 12.18
N GLY A 17 26.82 2.38 13.45
CA GLY A 17 25.48 2.33 14.06
C GLY A 17 24.80 3.70 14.16
N PHE A 18 25.57 4.74 14.53
CA PHE A 18 25.08 6.12 14.58
C PHE A 18 24.69 6.64 13.19
N VAL A 19 25.55 6.47 12.19
CA VAL A 19 25.29 6.90 10.80
C VAL A 19 24.04 6.20 10.26
N THR A 20 23.91 4.89 10.48
CA THR A 20 22.72 4.12 10.05
C THR A 20 21.45 4.68 10.69
N SER A 21 21.48 4.96 11.99
CA SER A 21 20.33 5.52 12.72
C SER A 21 19.99 6.92 12.24
N ALA A 22 21.00 7.77 12.01
CA ALA A 22 20.81 9.12 11.50
C ALA A 22 20.22 9.11 10.08
N VAL A 23 20.71 8.24 9.21
CA VAL A 23 20.17 8.07 7.84
C VAL A 23 18.72 7.59 7.88
N ILE A 24 18.38 6.61 8.72
CA ILE A 24 16.99 6.16 8.89
C ILE A 24 16.09 7.31 9.33
N LEU A 25 16.53 8.11 10.31
CA LEU A 25 15.77 9.28 10.78
C LEU A 25 15.61 10.34 9.70
N LEU A 26 16.63 10.56 8.85
CA LEU A 26 16.52 11.46 7.70
C LEU A 26 15.55 10.93 6.65
N ILE A 27 15.56 9.64 6.35
CA ILE A 27 14.61 9.00 5.42
C ILE A 27 13.18 9.14 5.96
N ILE A 28 12.96 8.88 7.25
CA ILE A 28 11.66 9.05 7.89
C ILE A 28 11.24 10.53 7.85
N GLY A 29 12.15 11.45 8.21
CA GLY A 29 11.86 12.88 8.16
C GLY A 29 11.47 13.35 6.76
N PHE A 30 12.19 12.90 5.73
CA PHE A 30 11.87 13.16 4.33
C PHE A 30 10.50 12.59 3.94
N LEU A 31 10.26 11.31 4.24
CA LEU A 31 9.00 10.61 3.95
C LEU A 31 7.78 11.35 4.54
N PHE A 32 7.88 11.80 5.78
CA PHE A 32 6.81 12.55 6.45
C PHE A 32 6.66 13.97 5.91
N THR A 33 7.76 14.62 5.52
CA THR A 33 7.71 15.99 4.97
C THR A 33 7.02 15.98 3.61
N GLU A 34 7.40 15.07 2.72
CA GLU A 34 6.78 14.91 1.41
C GLU A 34 5.32 14.47 1.53
N GLY A 35 5.03 13.48 2.38
CA GLY A 35 3.66 13.00 2.58
C GLY A 35 2.71 14.04 3.18
N ALA A 36 3.20 14.93 4.05
CA ALA A 36 2.42 16.03 4.59
C ALA A 36 2.17 17.16 3.58
N GLY A 37 2.98 17.22 2.50
CA GLY A 37 2.79 18.16 1.39
C GLY A 37 1.41 18.02 0.75
N LEU A 38 0.88 16.80 0.65
CA LEU A 38 -0.36 16.50 -0.06
C LEU A 38 -1.54 17.37 0.41
N PHE A 39 -1.62 17.62 1.72
CA PHE A 39 -2.71 18.39 2.31
C PHE A 39 -2.58 19.91 2.13
N ARG A 40 -1.52 20.36 1.44
CA ARG A 40 -1.33 21.74 0.98
C ARG A 40 -1.63 21.88 -0.52
N GLU A 41 -1.68 20.78 -1.24
CA GLU A 41 -2.06 20.75 -2.65
C GLU A 41 -3.56 20.97 -2.80
N HIS A 42 -3.91 21.55 -3.93
CA HIS A 42 -5.27 21.88 -4.29
C HIS A 42 -5.99 20.70 -4.97
N VAL A 43 -7.33 20.73 -4.98
CA VAL A 43 -8.16 19.66 -5.54
C VAL A 43 -8.24 19.77 -7.06
N ILE A 44 -8.21 20.99 -7.60
CA ILE A 44 -8.15 21.21 -9.05
C ILE A 44 -6.69 21.19 -9.49
N GLU A 45 -6.43 20.66 -10.68
CA GLU A 45 -5.10 20.66 -11.29
C GLU A 45 -4.50 22.08 -11.34
N GLU A 46 -3.21 22.21 -11.01
CA GLU A 46 -2.53 23.50 -10.95
C GLU A 46 -2.61 24.25 -12.29
N GLY A 47 -3.07 25.50 -12.24
CA GLY A 47 -3.24 26.36 -13.43
C GLY A 47 -4.55 26.15 -14.18
N TYR A 48 -5.47 25.32 -13.66
CA TYR A 48 -6.82 25.16 -14.19
C TYR A 48 -7.88 25.62 -13.20
N VAL A 49 -9.06 25.95 -13.73
CA VAL A 49 -10.23 26.33 -12.95
C VAL A 49 -11.48 25.65 -13.47
N LEU A 50 -12.45 25.50 -12.57
CA LEU A 50 -13.81 25.11 -12.92
C LEU A 50 -14.69 26.36 -12.98
N ALA A 51 -14.95 26.82 -14.19
CA ALA A 51 -15.77 27.99 -14.46
C ALA A 51 -17.24 27.59 -14.64
N LEU A 52 -18.12 28.36 -14.02
CA LEU A 52 -19.56 28.19 -14.02
C LEU A 52 -20.24 29.48 -14.45
N ASN A 53 -21.49 29.34 -14.90
CA ASN A 53 -22.36 30.49 -15.07
C ASN A 53 -22.55 31.25 -13.75
N ARG A 54 -22.63 32.59 -13.81
CA ARG A 54 -22.85 33.44 -12.64
C ARG A 54 -24.14 33.12 -11.87
N GLU A 55 -25.19 32.70 -12.56
CA GLU A 55 -26.47 32.35 -11.94
C GLU A 55 -26.41 31.01 -11.20
N ASN A 56 -25.39 30.19 -11.45
CA ASN A 56 -25.23 28.90 -10.78
C ASN A 56 -24.72 29.12 -9.33
N PRO A 57 -25.52 28.77 -8.30
CA PRO A 57 -25.19 28.99 -6.90
C PRO A 57 -24.16 28.00 -6.34
N VAL A 58 -23.79 26.95 -7.09
CA VAL A 58 -22.81 25.96 -6.62
C VAL A 58 -21.44 26.61 -6.54
N LYS A 59 -20.84 26.56 -5.35
CA LYS A 59 -19.51 27.13 -5.08
C LYS A 59 -18.48 26.09 -4.68
N ARG A 60 -18.92 24.89 -4.31
CA ARG A 60 -18.08 23.87 -3.68
C ARG A 60 -18.45 22.51 -4.22
N MET A 61 -17.43 21.78 -4.63
CA MET A 61 -17.51 20.36 -4.97
C MET A 61 -16.27 19.69 -4.41
N ASN A 62 -16.40 18.46 -3.94
CA ASN A 62 -15.23 17.62 -3.65
C ASN A 62 -14.74 16.91 -4.93
N ALA A 63 -13.55 16.30 -4.87
CA ALA A 63 -12.96 15.62 -6.02
C ALA A 63 -13.89 14.54 -6.62
N ALA A 64 -14.62 13.79 -5.78
CA ALA A 64 -15.53 12.75 -6.22
C ALA A 64 -16.74 13.32 -6.98
N GLN A 65 -17.31 14.44 -6.51
CA GLN A 65 -18.39 15.14 -7.20
C GLN A 65 -17.90 15.74 -8.52
N ILE A 66 -16.70 16.33 -8.54
CA ILE A 66 -16.09 16.85 -9.77
C ILE A 66 -15.95 15.73 -10.79
N LYS A 67 -15.36 14.59 -10.41
CA LYS A 67 -15.28 13.42 -11.30
C LYS A 67 -16.65 12.96 -11.78
N ALA A 68 -17.61 12.76 -10.88
CA ALA A 68 -18.94 12.26 -11.24
C ALA A 68 -19.70 13.18 -12.21
N VAL A 69 -19.48 14.49 -12.11
CA VAL A 69 -20.02 15.46 -13.07
C VAL A 69 -19.36 15.30 -14.44
N PHE A 70 -18.03 15.19 -14.49
CA PHE A 70 -17.29 15.10 -15.75
C PHE A 70 -17.32 13.72 -16.42
N ASP A 71 -17.67 12.67 -15.68
CA ASP A 71 -17.93 11.31 -16.17
C ASP A 71 -19.40 11.08 -16.56
N GLU A 72 -20.25 12.11 -16.46
CA GLU A 72 -21.70 12.06 -16.75
C GLU A 72 -22.51 11.14 -15.81
N ASP A 73 -21.94 10.72 -14.67
CA ASP A 73 -22.67 9.98 -13.62
C ASP A 73 -23.69 10.88 -12.91
N VAL A 74 -23.38 12.16 -12.76
CA VAL A 74 -24.29 13.20 -12.26
C VAL A 74 -24.67 14.11 -13.41
N THR A 75 -25.96 14.10 -13.77
CA THR A 75 -26.45 14.84 -14.96
C THR A 75 -27.31 16.05 -14.59
N ASN A 76 -27.65 16.24 -13.32
CA ASN A 76 -28.42 17.39 -12.85
C ASN A 76 -27.79 18.04 -11.60
N TRP A 77 -27.67 19.37 -11.61
CA TRP A 77 -27.10 20.14 -10.52
C TRP A 77 -27.81 19.93 -9.17
N LYS A 78 -29.10 19.59 -9.18
CA LYS A 78 -29.90 19.28 -7.99
C LYS A 78 -29.35 18.13 -7.16
N GLU A 79 -28.70 17.16 -7.80
CA GLU A 79 -28.13 15.99 -7.14
C GLU A 79 -26.94 16.35 -6.23
N ILE A 80 -26.28 17.46 -6.52
CA ILE A 80 -25.14 18.00 -5.77
C ILE A 80 -25.47 19.31 -5.05
N GLY A 81 -26.76 19.57 -4.81
CA GLY A 81 -27.24 20.71 -4.03
C GLY A 81 -27.33 22.03 -4.80
N GLY A 82 -27.27 21.97 -6.13
CA GLY A 82 -27.50 23.09 -7.03
C GLY A 82 -28.97 23.23 -7.48
N PRO A 83 -29.22 24.09 -8.49
CA PRO A 83 -30.54 24.29 -9.07
C PRO A 83 -31.00 23.06 -9.87
N ASP A 84 -32.30 22.95 -10.15
CA ASP A 84 -32.85 21.88 -11.00
C ASP A 84 -32.55 22.19 -12.49
N LEU A 85 -31.29 22.00 -12.87
CA LEU A 85 -30.76 22.29 -14.19
C LEU A 85 -29.89 21.12 -14.67
N PRO A 86 -30.01 20.71 -15.94
CA PRO A 86 -29.11 19.71 -16.52
C PRO A 86 -27.68 20.26 -16.54
N ILE A 87 -26.71 19.38 -16.26
CA ILE A 87 -25.29 19.71 -16.31
C ILE A 87 -24.80 19.55 -17.75
N VAL A 88 -24.08 20.55 -18.23
CA VAL A 88 -23.34 20.48 -19.50
C VAL A 88 -21.86 20.66 -19.17
N THR A 89 -21.04 19.69 -19.52
CA THR A 89 -19.59 19.75 -19.27
C THR A 89 -18.88 20.31 -20.51
N PHE A 90 -17.81 21.06 -20.26
CA PHE A 90 -16.94 21.57 -21.31
C PHE A 90 -15.48 21.32 -20.93
N ARG A 91 -14.73 20.70 -21.83
CA ARG A 91 -13.26 20.63 -21.80
C ARG A 91 -12.70 21.38 -22.99
N LEU A 92 -11.46 21.84 -22.88
CA LEU A 92 -10.78 22.49 -24.01
C LEU A 92 -10.72 21.60 -25.26
N GLU A 93 -10.66 20.28 -25.07
CA GLU A 93 -10.71 19.26 -26.14
C GLU A 93 -12.04 19.27 -26.93
N ASP A 94 -13.12 19.78 -26.33
CA ASP A 94 -14.43 19.88 -26.97
C ASP A 94 -14.60 21.21 -27.74
N ALA A 95 -13.62 22.10 -27.75
CA ALA A 95 -13.74 23.43 -28.34
C ALA A 95 -14.21 23.40 -29.81
N ASP A 96 -13.73 22.44 -30.60
CA ASP A 96 -14.08 22.28 -32.02
C ASP A 96 -15.55 21.90 -32.25
N ARG A 97 -16.26 21.44 -31.21
CA ARG A 97 -17.72 21.16 -31.29
C ARG A 97 -18.56 22.43 -31.20
N TYR A 98 -18.02 23.47 -30.57
CA TYR A 98 -18.74 24.71 -30.28
C TYR A 98 -18.28 25.87 -31.17
N PHE A 99 -17.02 25.88 -31.62
CA PHE A 99 -16.42 26.99 -32.36
C PHE A 99 -15.71 26.49 -33.62
N SER A 100 -15.73 27.30 -34.68
CA SER A 100 -14.94 27.02 -35.88
C SER A 100 -13.46 27.39 -35.66
N GLU A 101 -12.56 26.72 -36.39
CA GLU A 101 -11.11 27.03 -36.35
C GLU A 101 -10.82 28.52 -36.65
N GLU A 102 -11.58 29.14 -37.55
CA GLU A 102 -11.47 30.57 -37.88
C GLU A 102 -11.82 31.47 -36.68
N ALA A 103 -12.80 31.07 -35.86
CA ALA A 103 -13.24 31.83 -34.69
C ALA A 103 -12.23 31.72 -33.54
N LEU A 104 -11.70 30.53 -33.28
CA LEU A 104 -10.68 30.28 -32.24
C LEU A 104 -9.36 31.00 -32.54
N GLY A 105 -9.03 31.14 -33.82
CA GLY A 105 -7.77 31.74 -34.28
C GLY A 105 -6.62 30.74 -34.29
N LYS A 106 -5.55 31.04 -35.03
CA LYS A 106 -4.44 30.10 -35.32
C LYS A 106 -3.69 29.60 -34.08
N GLN A 107 -3.80 30.29 -32.95
CA GLN A 107 -3.16 29.94 -31.67
C GLN A 107 -4.15 29.99 -30.49
N TYR A 108 -5.45 29.79 -30.73
CA TYR A 108 -6.48 29.93 -29.69
C TYR A 108 -6.55 31.32 -29.05
N GLU A 109 -6.10 32.35 -29.77
CA GLU A 109 -6.04 33.74 -29.30
C GLU A 109 -7.40 34.26 -28.81
N ASN A 110 -8.49 33.80 -29.45
CA ASN A 110 -9.86 34.21 -29.10
C ASN A 110 -10.57 33.18 -28.20
N ALA A 111 -9.95 32.03 -27.92
CA ALA A 111 -10.62 30.92 -27.23
C ALA A 111 -11.12 31.33 -25.85
N GLY A 112 -10.32 32.10 -25.10
CA GLY A 112 -10.70 32.58 -23.77
C GLY A 112 -12.01 33.35 -23.72
N ALA A 113 -12.17 34.35 -24.61
CA ALA A 113 -13.37 35.16 -24.68
C ALA A 113 -14.59 34.35 -25.17
N LEU A 114 -14.38 33.46 -26.14
CA LEU A 114 -15.43 32.59 -26.67
C LEU A 114 -15.92 31.58 -25.63
N ILE A 115 -15.01 30.93 -24.90
CA ILE A 115 -15.33 30.02 -23.80
C ILE A 115 -16.07 30.77 -22.69
N ALA A 116 -15.59 31.94 -22.29
CA ALA A 116 -16.25 32.74 -21.25
C ALA A 116 -17.68 33.12 -21.66
N GLY A 117 -17.89 33.52 -22.92
CA GLY A 117 -19.22 33.77 -23.47
C GLY A 117 -20.11 32.53 -23.44
N LEU A 118 -19.58 31.38 -23.86
CA LEU A 118 -20.32 30.12 -23.87
C LEU A 118 -20.77 29.70 -22.45
N VAL A 119 -19.91 29.82 -21.45
CA VAL A 119 -20.27 29.52 -20.05
C VAL A 119 -21.28 30.53 -19.52
N ALA A 120 -21.16 31.81 -19.87
CA ALA A 120 -22.08 32.87 -19.47
C ALA A 120 -23.48 32.72 -20.11
N ASP A 121 -23.58 32.14 -21.31
CA ASP A 121 -24.86 31.89 -22.01
C ASP A 121 -25.56 30.61 -21.55
N ASN A 122 -24.86 29.71 -20.85
CA ASN A 122 -25.39 28.40 -20.43
C ASN A 122 -25.42 28.24 -18.90
N PRO A 123 -26.57 28.46 -18.24
CA PRO A 123 -26.71 28.35 -16.77
C PRO A 123 -26.32 26.99 -16.16
N GLY A 124 -26.46 25.91 -16.94
CA GLY A 124 -26.12 24.55 -16.53
C GLY A 124 -24.67 24.13 -16.83
N MET A 125 -23.85 25.00 -17.44
CA MET A 125 -22.52 24.60 -17.91
C MET A 125 -21.45 24.68 -16.82
N VAL A 126 -20.55 23.70 -16.80
CA VAL A 126 -19.27 23.72 -16.08
C VAL A 126 -18.11 23.48 -17.06
N ALA A 127 -17.18 24.41 -17.09
CA ALA A 127 -16.01 24.36 -17.96
C ALA A 127 -14.74 24.11 -17.14
N PHE A 128 -13.98 23.08 -17.52
CA PHE A 128 -12.62 22.85 -17.02
C PHE A 128 -11.62 23.41 -18.03
N VAL A 129 -11.01 24.54 -17.69
CA VAL A 129 -10.13 25.30 -18.59
C VAL A 129 -8.94 25.92 -17.87
N PRO A 130 -7.83 26.19 -18.57
CA PRO A 130 -6.70 26.90 -17.98
C PRO A 130 -7.11 28.28 -17.45
N GLU A 131 -6.65 28.64 -16.26
CA GLU A 131 -6.92 29.95 -15.64
C GLU A 131 -6.45 31.10 -16.54
N SER A 132 -5.32 30.90 -17.24
CA SER A 132 -4.72 31.87 -18.17
C SER A 132 -5.60 32.20 -19.37
N MET A 133 -6.60 31.38 -19.68
CA MET A 133 -7.54 31.63 -20.77
C MET A 133 -8.75 32.47 -20.34
N ILE A 134 -8.98 32.68 -19.05
CA ILE A 134 -10.15 33.42 -18.60
C ILE A 134 -9.89 34.93 -18.66
N PRO A 135 -10.69 35.72 -19.42
CA PRO A 135 -10.50 37.17 -19.47
C PRO A 135 -10.71 37.83 -18.10
N GLU A 136 -9.87 38.82 -17.77
CA GLU A 136 -10.04 39.62 -16.55
C GLU A 136 -11.42 40.31 -16.55
N GLY A 137 -12.19 40.09 -15.48
CA GLY A 137 -13.54 40.66 -15.33
C GLY A 137 -14.66 39.88 -16.05
N ALA A 138 -14.41 38.65 -16.51
CA ALA A 138 -15.46 37.77 -17.01
C ALA A 138 -16.55 37.56 -15.94
N ASP A 139 -17.82 37.63 -16.37
CA ASP A 139 -18.99 37.53 -15.48
C ASP A 139 -19.34 36.06 -15.17
N LEU A 140 -18.39 35.34 -14.56
CA LEU A 140 -18.46 33.92 -14.28
C LEU A 140 -18.36 33.64 -12.77
N ASN A 141 -18.93 32.52 -12.34
CA ASN A 141 -18.71 31.97 -11.00
C ASN A 141 -17.62 30.88 -11.10
N PHE A 142 -16.90 30.63 -10.01
CA PHE A 142 -15.85 29.62 -9.95
C PHE A 142 -16.07 28.68 -8.77
N ILE A 143 -15.79 27.40 -8.95
CA ILE A 143 -15.70 26.48 -7.81
C ILE A 143 -14.51 26.89 -6.96
N GLU A 144 -14.75 27.05 -5.66
CA GLU A 144 -13.69 27.29 -4.67
C GLU A 144 -12.73 26.10 -4.69
N ASP A 145 -11.52 26.33 -5.19
CA ASP A 145 -10.45 25.35 -5.08
C ASP A 145 -9.96 25.27 -3.64
N ARG A 146 -9.90 24.06 -3.10
CA ARG A 146 -9.58 23.80 -1.70
C ARG A 146 -8.42 22.84 -1.63
N THR A 147 -7.77 22.84 -0.47
CA THR A 147 -6.75 21.82 -0.23
C THR A 147 -7.39 20.45 -0.07
N ILE A 148 -6.66 19.42 -0.48
CA ILE A 148 -7.09 18.02 -0.38
C ILE A 148 -7.38 17.66 1.08
N SER A 149 -8.56 17.10 1.34
CA SER A 149 -9.03 16.79 2.70
C SER A 149 -8.44 15.46 3.21
N PRO A 150 -7.90 15.41 4.45
CA PRO A 150 -7.48 14.15 5.07
C PRO A 150 -8.58 13.09 5.11
N GLY A 151 -9.84 13.49 5.34
CA GLY A 151 -10.95 12.55 5.38
C GLY A 151 -11.16 11.83 4.03
N GLU A 152 -11.03 12.57 2.93
CA GLU A 152 -11.18 12.03 1.58
C GLU A 152 -10.00 11.12 1.19
N VAL A 153 -8.80 11.44 1.68
CA VAL A 153 -7.62 10.62 1.46
C VAL A 153 -7.68 9.30 2.24
N PHE A 154 -7.91 9.35 3.55
CA PHE A 154 -7.85 8.14 4.39
C PHE A 154 -9.10 7.26 4.29
N ALA A 155 -10.29 7.85 4.10
CA ALA A 155 -11.55 7.11 4.03
C ALA A 155 -12.11 7.00 2.60
N GLY A 156 -11.46 7.62 1.60
CA GLY A 156 -11.88 7.54 0.21
C GLY A 156 -11.77 6.12 -0.34
N ALA A 157 -12.78 5.71 -1.11
CA ALA A 157 -12.92 4.37 -1.66
C ALA A 157 -12.33 4.23 -3.09
N GLU A 158 -11.79 5.30 -3.66
CA GLU A 158 -11.26 5.32 -5.04
C GLU A 158 -9.84 5.88 -5.06
N TRP A 159 -8.93 5.10 -5.66
CA TRP A 159 -7.57 5.54 -5.96
C TRP A 159 -7.47 5.79 -7.46
N PHE A 160 -7.55 7.06 -7.86
CA PHE A 160 -7.36 7.48 -9.24
C PHE A 160 -6.60 8.82 -9.32
N PRO A 161 -5.27 8.80 -9.07
CA PRO A 161 -4.43 10.00 -9.05
C PRO A 161 -4.29 10.75 -10.37
N THR A 162 -4.60 10.09 -11.49
CA THR A 162 -4.51 10.65 -12.85
C THR A 162 -5.84 11.17 -13.35
N ALA A 163 -6.88 11.19 -12.51
CA ALA A 163 -8.20 11.68 -12.88
C ALA A 163 -8.16 13.20 -13.14
N THR A 164 -8.71 13.63 -14.26
CA THR A 164 -8.95 15.04 -14.59
C THR A 164 -10.46 15.27 -14.63
N PRO A 165 -10.98 16.38 -14.06
CA PRO A 165 -10.26 17.55 -13.53
C PRO A 165 -9.65 17.46 -12.12
N ALA A 166 -10.07 16.48 -11.31
CA ALA A 166 -9.69 16.39 -9.90
C ALA A 166 -9.20 14.98 -9.55
N PRO A 167 -7.95 14.82 -9.07
CA PRO A 167 -7.40 13.52 -8.71
C PRO A 167 -8.05 12.95 -7.44
N LEU A 168 -8.18 11.62 -7.40
CA LEU A 168 -8.73 10.89 -6.25
C LEU A 168 -7.64 10.11 -5.54
N PHE A 169 -7.41 10.43 -4.27
CA PHE A 169 -6.37 9.82 -3.44
C PHE A 169 -6.94 8.91 -2.34
N GLY A 170 -8.10 8.29 -2.57
CA GLY A 170 -8.71 7.37 -1.62
C GLY A 170 -7.82 6.16 -1.35
N MET A 171 -7.22 6.10 -0.16
CA MET A 171 -6.22 5.08 0.20
C MET A 171 -6.86 3.80 0.76
N TRP A 172 -8.16 3.81 1.06
CA TRP A 172 -8.84 2.69 1.69
C TRP A 172 -8.73 1.37 0.91
N PRO A 173 -8.92 1.33 -0.43
CA PRO A 173 -8.71 0.12 -1.22
C PRO A 173 -7.31 -0.47 -1.08
N LEU A 174 -6.29 0.40 -1.06
CA LEU A 174 -4.88 -0.02 -0.97
C LEU A 174 -4.53 -0.54 0.42
N LEU A 175 -5.05 0.12 1.46
CA LEU A 175 -4.93 -0.31 2.85
C LEU A 175 -5.60 -1.66 3.05
N ALA A 176 -6.85 -1.78 2.61
CA ALA A 176 -7.61 -3.01 2.68
C ALA A 176 -6.90 -4.13 1.92
N GLY A 177 -6.47 -3.91 0.67
CA GLY A 177 -5.73 -4.89 -0.12
C GLY A 177 -4.45 -5.38 0.55
N THR A 178 -3.65 -4.46 1.11
CA THR A 178 -2.40 -4.78 1.83
C THR A 178 -2.66 -5.64 3.06
N LEU A 179 -3.63 -5.25 3.90
CA LEU A 179 -3.96 -5.98 5.12
C LEU A 179 -4.62 -7.33 4.80
N TRP A 180 -5.50 -7.38 3.80
CA TRP A 180 -6.22 -8.58 3.38
C TRP A 180 -5.26 -9.66 2.88
N VAL A 181 -4.39 -9.32 1.92
CA VAL A 181 -3.44 -10.29 1.35
C VAL A 181 -2.45 -10.79 2.40
N SER A 182 -1.97 -9.88 3.28
CA SER A 182 -1.04 -10.20 4.35
C SER A 182 -1.67 -11.09 5.41
N LEU A 183 -2.93 -10.82 5.79
CA LEU A 183 -3.66 -11.61 6.77
C LEU A 183 -3.75 -13.07 6.33
N PHE A 184 -4.20 -13.33 5.10
CA PHE A 184 -4.32 -14.68 4.58
C PHE A 184 -2.97 -15.34 4.34
N ALA A 185 -1.95 -14.58 3.89
CA ALA A 185 -0.59 -15.10 3.76
C ALA A 185 -0.07 -15.64 5.10
N ILE A 186 -0.30 -14.91 6.18
CA ILE A 186 0.13 -15.31 7.53
C ILE A 186 -0.75 -16.43 8.09
N LEU A 187 -2.05 -16.43 7.80
CA LEU A 187 -2.95 -17.53 8.16
C LEU A 187 -2.47 -18.87 7.56
N PHE A 188 -1.88 -18.86 6.37
CA PHE A 188 -1.24 -20.04 5.78
C PHE A 188 0.17 -20.25 6.34
N ALA A 189 1.04 -19.25 6.29
CA ALA A 189 2.46 -19.41 6.62
C ALA A 189 2.71 -19.78 8.09
N LEU A 190 1.94 -19.21 9.02
CA LEU A 190 2.15 -19.39 10.45
C LEU A 190 1.96 -20.84 10.93
N PRO A 191 0.81 -21.51 10.69
CA PRO A 191 0.62 -22.88 11.15
C PRO A 191 1.61 -23.84 10.50
N PHE A 192 1.84 -23.73 9.19
CA PHE A 192 2.81 -24.59 8.49
C PHE A 192 4.24 -24.31 8.95
N GLY A 193 4.62 -23.04 9.08
CA GLY A 193 5.97 -22.63 9.48
C GLY A 193 6.32 -23.07 10.89
N ILE A 194 5.43 -22.87 11.86
CA ILE A 194 5.64 -23.33 13.24
C ILE A 194 5.67 -24.86 13.30
N SER A 195 4.79 -25.55 12.56
CA SER A 195 4.75 -27.02 12.54
C SER A 195 6.05 -27.62 11.99
N ILE A 196 6.57 -27.08 10.88
CA ILE A 196 7.84 -27.51 10.30
C ILE A 196 8.99 -27.21 11.26
N ALA A 197 8.98 -26.03 11.90
CA ALA A 197 9.99 -25.67 12.89
C ALA A 197 10.01 -26.64 14.08
N VAL A 198 8.83 -26.99 14.63
CA VAL A 198 8.71 -27.93 15.75
C VAL A 198 9.19 -29.32 15.34
N TYR A 199 8.77 -29.78 14.16
CA TYR A 199 9.24 -31.05 13.61
C TYR A 199 10.77 -31.07 13.46
N MET A 200 11.36 -30.04 12.84
CA MET A 200 12.80 -29.96 12.63
C MET A 200 13.60 -29.82 13.93
N ALA A 201 13.07 -29.13 14.93
CA ALA A 201 13.77 -28.91 16.19
C ALA A 201 13.75 -30.14 17.12
N GLU A 202 12.63 -30.87 17.17
CA GLU A 202 12.37 -31.82 18.26
C GLU A 202 12.06 -33.25 17.79
N VAL A 203 11.71 -33.46 16.51
CA VAL A 203 11.29 -34.77 15.98
C VAL A 203 12.23 -35.30 14.90
N ALA A 204 12.73 -34.43 14.01
CA ALA A 204 13.55 -34.79 12.88
C ALA A 204 14.90 -35.40 13.33
N SER A 205 15.34 -36.44 12.63
CA SER A 205 16.71 -36.95 12.80
C SER A 205 17.73 -35.97 12.25
N GLU A 206 18.97 -36.02 12.73
CA GLU A 206 20.06 -35.14 12.27
C GLU A 206 20.29 -35.22 10.75
N ARG A 207 20.04 -36.38 10.12
CA ARG A 207 20.13 -36.52 8.65
C ARG A 207 19.03 -35.73 7.92
N VAL A 208 17.78 -35.89 8.36
CA VAL A 208 16.63 -35.19 7.76
C VAL A 208 16.79 -33.70 7.93
N ARG A 209 17.17 -33.26 9.13
CA ARG A 209 17.44 -31.86 9.44
C ARG A 209 18.60 -31.30 8.62
N GLY A 210 19.70 -32.04 8.53
CA GLY A 210 20.89 -31.64 7.76
C GLY A 210 20.63 -31.46 6.27
N PHE A 211 19.56 -32.05 5.74
CA PHE A 211 19.08 -31.82 4.38
C PHE A 211 18.04 -30.68 4.30
N LEU A 212 17.02 -30.69 5.17
CA LEU A 212 15.93 -29.72 5.11
C LEU A 212 16.35 -28.29 5.43
N LYS A 213 17.23 -28.08 6.44
CA LYS A 213 17.64 -26.73 6.85
C LYS A 213 18.33 -25.97 5.69
N PRO A 214 19.34 -26.52 5.00
CA PRO A 214 19.91 -25.86 3.82
C PRO A 214 18.89 -25.60 2.71
N VAL A 215 17.99 -26.55 2.43
CA VAL A 215 16.96 -26.36 1.39
C VAL A 215 16.04 -25.18 1.73
N ILE A 216 15.61 -25.07 2.97
CA ILE A 216 14.75 -23.97 3.44
C ILE A 216 15.53 -22.64 3.40
N GLU A 217 16.79 -22.63 3.81
CA GLU A 217 17.63 -21.44 3.72
C GLU A 217 17.86 -20.99 2.27
N LEU A 218 18.00 -21.92 1.33
CA LEU A 218 18.09 -21.62 -0.11
C LEU A 218 16.82 -20.94 -0.63
N LEU A 219 15.63 -21.32 -0.13
CA LEU A 219 14.38 -20.65 -0.51
C LEU A 219 14.36 -19.16 -0.12
N ASN A 220 14.98 -18.78 1.00
CA ASN A 220 15.12 -17.35 1.37
C ASN A 220 16.00 -16.57 0.38
N GLY A 221 16.91 -17.25 -0.34
CA GLY A 221 17.79 -16.65 -1.34
C GLY A 221 17.16 -16.42 -2.71
N ILE A 222 15.95 -16.94 -2.95
CA ILE A 222 15.24 -16.77 -4.22
C ILE A 222 14.68 -15.32 -4.31
N PRO A 223 14.96 -14.57 -5.40
CA PRO A 223 14.41 -13.24 -5.60
C PRO A 223 12.87 -13.24 -5.66
N SER A 224 12.23 -12.20 -5.13
CA SER A 224 10.76 -12.12 -5.07
C SER A 224 10.09 -12.15 -6.45
N VAL A 225 10.71 -11.53 -7.46
CA VAL A 225 10.20 -11.56 -8.85
C VAL A 225 10.11 -12.98 -9.41
N VAL A 226 10.98 -13.91 -8.98
CA VAL A 226 10.93 -15.32 -9.40
C VAL A 226 9.71 -16.01 -8.80
N TYR A 227 9.39 -15.73 -7.53
CA TYR A 227 8.16 -16.20 -6.90
C TYR A 227 6.92 -15.62 -7.55
N GLY A 228 6.93 -14.33 -7.87
CA GLY A 228 5.84 -13.67 -8.62
C GLY A 228 5.62 -14.30 -10.00
N PHE A 229 6.69 -14.53 -10.74
CA PHE A 229 6.64 -15.19 -12.05
C PHE A 229 6.10 -16.63 -11.96
N PHE A 230 6.57 -17.41 -10.99
CA PHE A 230 6.01 -18.74 -10.72
C PHE A 230 4.54 -18.67 -10.35
N GLY A 231 4.16 -17.72 -9.49
CA GLY A 231 2.77 -17.48 -9.11
C GLY A 231 1.89 -17.19 -10.32
N LEU A 232 2.35 -16.32 -11.21
CA LEU A 232 1.62 -15.92 -12.41
C LEU A 232 1.46 -17.08 -13.41
N ILE A 233 2.47 -17.93 -13.59
CA ILE A 233 2.41 -19.01 -14.59
C ILE A 233 1.74 -20.27 -14.05
N VAL A 234 1.84 -20.53 -12.75
CA VAL A 234 1.39 -21.80 -12.15
C VAL A 234 0.20 -21.61 -11.24
N ILE A 235 0.30 -20.70 -10.25
CA ILE A 235 -0.73 -20.54 -9.22
C ILE A 235 -1.97 -19.86 -9.79
N VAL A 236 -1.81 -18.78 -10.56
CA VAL A 236 -2.91 -18.01 -11.16
C VAL A 236 -3.77 -18.90 -12.08
N PRO A 237 -3.21 -19.62 -13.08
CA PRO A 237 -4.01 -20.52 -13.92
C PRO A 237 -4.63 -21.68 -13.16
N LEU A 238 -3.94 -22.22 -12.15
CA LEU A 238 -4.47 -23.27 -11.29
C LEU A 238 -5.72 -22.79 -10.53
N LEU A 239 -5.65 -21.61 -9.90
CA LEU A 239 -6.78 -21.02 -9.19
C LEU A 239 -7.93 -20.69 -10.14
N GLN A 240 -7.62 -20.17 -11.33
CA GLN A 240 -8.61 -19.91 -12.37
C GLN A 240 -9.41 -21.18 -12.73
N GLN A 241 -8.72 -22.31 -12.91
CA GLN A 241 -9.35 -23.59 -13.24
C GLN A 241 -10.11 -24.21 -12.06
N VAL A 242 -9.53 -24.18 -10.87
CA VAL A 242 -10.11 -24.80 -9.67
C VAL A 242 -11.37 -24.07 -9.20
N PHE A 243 -11.38 -22.74 -9.26
CA PHE A 243 -12.48 -21.91 -8.80
C PHE A 243 -13.38 -21.39 -9.94
N GLY A 244 -13.08 -21.71 -11.20
CA GLY A 244 -13.87 -21.28 -12.36
C GLY A 244 -13.89 -19.76 -12.53
N LEU A 245 -12.78 -19.09 -12.24
CA LEU A 245 -12.71 -17.62 -12.25
C LEU A 245 -12.51 -17.07 -13.67
N PRO A 246 -13.05 -15.88 -13.98
CA PRO A 246 -12.75 -15.20 -15.25
C PRO A 246 -11.25 -14.91 -15.41
N VAL A 247 -10.60 -14.49 -14.31
CA VAL A 247 -9.17 -14.19 -14.20
C VAL A 247 -8.65 -14.82 -12.91
N GLY A 248 -7.44 -15.37 -12.91
CA GLY A 248 -6.89 -16.06 -11.73
C GLY A 248 -6.13 -15.16 -10.77
N GLU A 249 -5.74 -13.97 -11.24
CA GLU A 249 -5.06 -12.94 -10.46
C GLU A 249 -5.98 -12.44 -9.35
N SER A 250 -5.57 -12.68 -8.11
CA SER A 250 -6.45 -12.53 -6.96
C SER A 250 -5.67 -12.34 -5.68
N GLY A 251 -6.36 -11.86 -4.64
CA GLY A 251 -5.83 -11.85 -3.27
C GLY A 251 -5.34 -13.23 -2.84
N LEU A 252 -6.03 -14.31 -3.20
CA LEU A 252 -5.64 -15.68 -2.86
C LEU A 252 -4.32 -16.08 -3.52
N ALA A 253 -4.15 -15.78 -4.81
CA ALA A 253 -2.89 -16.01 -5.51
C ALA A 253 -1.73 -15.29 -4.81
N GLY A 254 -1.93 -14.00 -4.49
CA GLY A 254 -0.98 -13.21 -3.71
C GLY A 254 -0.66 -13.84 -2.35
N SER A 255 -1.69 -14.20 -1.58
CA SER A 255 -1.51 -14.77 -0.24
C SER A 255 -0.76 -16.10 -0.26
N ILE A 256 -1.00 -16.97 -1.25
CA ILE A 256 -0.27 -18.23 -1.40
C ILE A 256 1.21 -17.95 -1.70
N VAL A 257 1.51 -17.09 -2.65
CA VAL A 257 2.90 -16.75 -3.02
C VAL A 257 3.62 -16.12 -1.82
N LEU A 258 2.98 -15.16 -1.14
CA LEU A 258 3.51 -14.56 0.09
C LEU A 258 3.73 -15.58 1.20
N ALA A 259 2.82 -16.53 1.36
CA ALA A 259 2.98 -17.57 2.38
C ALA A 259 4.21 -18.44 2.11
N ILE A 260 4.41 -18.86 0.86
CA ILE A 260 5.60 -19.61 0.43
C ILE A 260 6.88 -18.81 0.72
N MET A 261 6.85 -17.49 0.53
CA MET A 261 8.00 -16.62 0.79
C MET A 261 8.27 -16.36 2.27
N ALA A 262 7.22 -16.25 3.09
CA ALA A 262 7.34 -16.01 4.53
C ALA A 262 7.73 -17.28 5.30
N LEU A 263 7.35 -18.45 4.78
CA LEU A 263 7.57 -19.75 5.42
C LEU A 263 9.04 -20.00 5.81
N PRO A 264 10.04 -19.86 4.92
CA PRO A 264 11.42 -20.18 5.27
C PRO A 264 12.00 -19.28 6.36
N THR A 265 11.56 -18.02 6.40
CA THR A 265 11.93 -17.07 7.45
C THR A 265 11.36 -17.50 8.80
N ILE A 266 10.07 -17.84 8.86
CA ILE A 266 9.42 -18.31 10.10
C ILE A 266 10.04 -19.62 10.58
N VAL A 267 10.23 -20.59 9.69
CA VAL A 267 10.76 -21.91 10.03
C VAL A 267 12.16 -21.82 10.62
N THR A 268 13.07 -21.14 9.91
CA THR A 268 14.48 -21.07 10.30
C THR A 268 14.65 -20.41 11.65
N VAL A 269 14.01 -19.26 11.88
CA VAL A 269 14.15 -18.51 13.14
C VAL A 269 13.48 -19.23 14.30
N ALA A 270 12.28 -19.81 14.10
CA ALA A 270 11.58 -20.55 15.15
C ALA A 270 12.32 -21.85 15.53
N GLU A 271 12.88 -22.57 14.55
CA GLU A 271 13.67 -23.79 14.79
C GLU A 271 14.95 -23.49 15.57
N ASP A 272 15.68 -22.44 15.19
CA ASP A 272 16.88 -22.02 15.92
C ASP A 272 16.54 -21.61 17.37
N ALA A 273 15.43 -20.89 17.57
CA ALA A 273 14.95 -20.52 18.89
C ALA A 273 14.61 -21.74 19.76
N MET A 274 13.97 -22.76 19.20
CA MET A 274 13.65 -24.00 19.91
C MET A 274 14.90 -24.81 20.23
N ARG A 275 15.84 -24.95 19.31
CA ARG A 275 17.09 -25.70 19.56
C ARG A 275 17.98 -25.03 20.58
N ASN A 276 17.94 -23.70 20.70
CA ASN A 276 18.67 -22.95 21.71
C ASN A 276 18.09 -23.08 23.14
N CYS A 277 16.91 -23.69 23.32
CA CYS A 277 16.42 -24.03 24.66
C CYS A 277 17.45 -24.95 25.37
N PRO A 278 17.77 -24.75 26.66
CA PRO A 278 18.72 -25.60 27.38
C PRO A 278 18.32 -27.08 27.38
N ARG A 279 19.29 -27.98 27.14
CA ARG A 279 19.06 -29.43 27.18
C ARG A 279 18.56 -29.92 28.54
N SER A 280 19.05 -29.30 29.62
CA SER A 280 18.64 -29.61 30.99
C SER A 280 17.14 -29.46 31.23
N LEU A 281 16.46 -28.49 30.59
CA LEU A 281 15.02 -28.33 30.71
C LEU A 281 14.25 -29.49 30.06
N ARG A 282 14.75 -30.00 28.93
CA ARG A 282 14.16 -31.15 28.24
C ARG A 282 14.34 -32.43 29.04
N GLU A 283 15.57 -32.67 29.51
CA GLU A 283 15.92 -33.84 30.31
C GLU A 283 15.16 -33.86 31.65
N ALA A 284 15.05 -32.72 32.34
CA ALA A 284 14.27 -32.60 33.57
C ALA A 284 12.79 -32.90 33.33
N SER A 285 12.20 -32.39 32.24
CA SER A 285 10.80 -32.68 31.88
C SER A 285 10.57 -34.18 31.67
N LEU A 286 11.45 -34.84 30.91
CA LEU A 286 11.37 -36.28 30.64
C LEU A 286 11.59 -37.11 31.91
N ALA A 287 12.52 -36.70 32.78
CA ALA A 287 12.78 -37.37 34.06
C ALA A 287 11.58 -37.33 35.03
N LEU A 288 10.72 -36.31 34.92
CA LEU A 288 9.45 -36.23 35.65
C LEU A 288 8.32 -37.09 35.03
N GLY A 289 8.65 -37.94 34.04
CA GLY A 289 7.69 -38.82 33.38
C GLY A 289 6.86 -38.14 32.29
N ALA A 290 7.24 -36.94 31.85
CA ALA A 290 6.54 -36.29 30.74
C ALA A 290 6.84 -37.00 29.41
N THR A 291 5.82 -37.05 28.54
CA THR A 291 5.97 -37.49 27.15
C THR A 291 6.72 -36.45 26.32
N LYS A 292 7.32 -36.86 25.19
CA LYS A 292 7.98 -35.93 24.26
C LYS A 292 7.07 -34.76 23.84
N TRP A 293 5.80 -35.04 23.54
CA TRP A 293 4.84 -33.98 23.19
C TRP A 293 4.58 -33.02 24.35
N GLN A 294 4.48 -33.51 25.58
CA GLN A 294 4.34 -32.66 26.77
C GLN A 294 5.59 -31.80 26.98
N THR A 295 6.79 -32.33 26.79
CA THR A 295 8.03 -31.56 26.85
C THR A 295 8.08 -30.47 25.78
N VAL A 296 7.72 -30.78 24.53
CA VAL A 296 7.66 -29.79 23.45
C VAL A 296 6.64 -28.69 23.74
N SER A 297 5.39 -29.08 24.04
CA SER A 297 4.27 -28.13 24.20
C SER A 297 4.33 -27.31 25.47
N ARG A 298 4.84 -27.86 26.59
CA ARG A 298 4.82 -27.19 27.90
C ARG A 298 6.16 -26.65 28.36
N VAL A 299 7.26 -27.03 27.73
CA VAL A 299 8.61 -26.59 28.14
C VAL A 299 9.33 -25.89 26.99
N VAL A 300 9.53 -26.56 25.86
CA VAL A 300 10.32 -26.00 24.74
C VAL A 300 9.62 -24.79 24.12
N ILE A 301 8.37 -24.93 23.68
CA ILE A 301 7.62 -23.82 23.05
C ILE A 301 7.52 -22.60 23.99
N PRO A 302 7.11 -22.74 25.26
CA PRO A 302 7.07 -21.61 26.18
C PRO A 302 8.43 -20.98 26.45
N SER A 303 9.49 -21.79 26.59
CA SER A 303 10.86 -21.30 26.83
C SER A 303 11.43 -20.56 25.62
N SER A 304 11.04 -20.94 24.41
CA SER A 304 11.55 -20.37 23.16
C SER A 304 10.62 -19.33 22.54
N MET A 305 9.58 -18.91 23.26
CA MET A 305 8.52 -18.07 22.71
C MET A 305 9.02 -16.74 22.17
N SER A 306 10.02 -16.10 22.81
CA SER A 306 10.53 -14.84 22.28
C SER A 306 11.20 -15.01 20.91
N GLY A 307 11.91 -16.11 20.68
CA GLY A 307 12.55 -16.35 19.39
C GLY A 307 11.55 -16.80 18.31
N ILE A 308 10.56 -17.62 18.68
CA ILE A 308 9.44 -17.95 17.78
C ILE A 308 8.69 -16.67 17.39
N ALA A 309 8.37 -15.80 18.37
CA ALA A 309 7.73 -14.52 18.11
C ALA A 309 8.55 -13.64 17.16
N SER A 310 9.87 -13.55 17.35
CA SER A 310 10.75 -12.83 16.42
C SER A 310 10.70 -13.38 14.99
N GLY A 311 10.65 -14.70 14.82
CA GLY A 311 10.50 -15.33 13.51
C GLY A 311 9.17 -14.99 12.84
N VAL A 312 8.09 -14.96 13.64
CA VAL A 312 6.75 -14.57 13.18
C VAL A 312 6.72 -13.09 12.77
N VAL A 313 7.28 -12.20 13.59
CA VAL A 313 7.39 -10.76 13.26
C VAL A 313 8.11 -10.56 11.94
N LEU A 314 9.24 -11.24 11.74
CA LEU A 314 10.02 -11.14 10.52
C LEU A 314 9.24 -11.65 9.30
N GLY A 315 8.47 -12.73 9.47
CA GLY A 315 7.57 -13.25 8.43
C GLY A 315 6.42 -12.29 8.08
N ILE A 316 5.79 -11.67 9.09
CA ILE A 316 4.72 -10.68 8.88
C ILE A 316 5.27 -9.43 8.20
N GLY A 317 6.40 -8.91 8.66
CA GLY A 317 7.05 -7.75 8.04
C GLY A 317 7.39 -8.00 6.58
N ARG A 318 7.85 -9.22 6.24
CA ARG A 318 8.07 -9.63 4.85
C ARG A 318 6.79 -9.66 4.03
N ALA A 319 5.68 -10.18 4.58
CA ALA A 319 4.40 -10.25 3.87
C ALA A 319 3.79 -8.87 3.62
N VAL A 320 3.81 -7.98 4.62
CA VAL A 320 3.25 -6.62 4.53
C VAL A 320 4.06 -5.72 3.59
N GLY A 321 5.39 -5.90 3.56
CA GLY A 321 6.30 -5.12 2.75
C GLY A 321 6.59 -5.69 1.36
N GLU A 322 5.93 -6.78 0.94
CA GLU A 322 6.22 -7.40 -0.36
C GLU A 322 5.62 -6.57 -1.51
N THR A 323 6.47 -6.33 -2.52
CA THR A 323 6.17 -5.44 -3.64
C THR A 323 5.97 -6.21 -4.94
N MET A 324 7.04 -6.86 -5.42
CA MET A 324 7.12 -7.33 -6.80
C MET A 324 6.33 -8.61 -7.01
N ALA A 325 6.40 -9.55 -6.07
CA ALA A 325 5.65 -10.79 -6.20
C ALA A 325 4.14 -10.52 -6.24
N VAL A 326 3.67 -9.60 -5.38
CA VAL A 326 2.26 -9.22 -5.27
C VAL A 326 1.79 -8.49 -6.52
N LEU A 327 2.54 -7.49 -6.99
CA LEU A 327 2.23 -6.73 -8.19
C LEU A 327 1.94 -7.63 -9.41
N MET A 328 2.66 -8.76 -9.52
CA MET A 328 2.53 -9.69 -10.64
C MET A 328 1.31 -10.62 -10.55
N VAL A 329 0.78 -10.90 -9.35
CA VAL A 329 -0.19 -12.01 -9.16
C VAL A 329 -1.54 -11.59 -8.59
N THR A 330 -1.68 -10.37 -8.05
CA THR A 330 -2.95 -9.91 -7.45
C THR A 330 -3.84 -9.12 -8.40
N GLY A 331 -3.41 -8.89 -9.64
CA GLY A 331 -4.19 -8.19 -10.67
C GLY A 331 -4.15 -6.67 -10.55
N ASN A 332 -3.58 -6.12 -9.48
CA ASN A 332 -3.28 -4.70 -9.29
C ASN A 332 -4.50 -3.76 -9.44
N ALA A 333 -5.70 -4.24 -9.09
CA ALA A 333 -6.93 -3.46 -9.14
C ALA A 333 -7.15 -2.69 -7.83
N ALA A 334 -7.31 -1.36 -7.91
CA ALA A 334 -7.51 -0.49 -6.74
C ALA A 334 -8.97 -0.47 -6.27
N VAL A 335 -9.50 -1.65 -5.96
CA VAL A 335 -10.87 -1.86 -5.46
C VAL A 335 -10.84 -2.39 -4.03
N VAL A 336 -11.86 -2.07 -3.23
CA VAL A 336 -11.97 -2.61 -1.86
C VAL A 336 -12.29 -4.11 -1.98
N PRO A 337 -11.41 -5.01 -1.52
CA PRO A 337 -11.64 -6.44 -1.66
C PRO A 337 -12.80 -6.87 -0.77
N THR A 338 -13.77 -7.58 -1.36
CA THR A 338 -14.87 -8.20 -0.60
C THR A 338 -14.68 -9.71 -0.48
N SER A 339 -13.98 -10.30 -1.44
CA SER A 339 -13.59 -11.71 -1.48
C SER A 339 -12.08 -11.87 -1.63
N ILE A 340 -11.53 -13.00 -1.17
CA ILE A 340 -10.13 -13.35 -1.41
C ILE A 340 -9.85 -13.73 -2.87
N LEU A 341 -10.89 -14.10 -3.63
CA LEU A 341 -10.77 -14.49 -5.03
C LEU A 341 -10.78 -13.29 -5.99
N GLU A 342 -11.00 -12.09 -5.47
CA GLU A 342 -10.99 -10.84 -6.26
C GLU A 342 -9.58 -10.28 -6.41
N PRO A 343 -9.32 -9.57 -7.53
CA PRO A 343 -8.08 -8.83 -7.67
C PRO A 343 -8.02 -7.69 -6.65
N LEU A 344 -6.82 -7.38 -6.20
CA LEU A 344 -6.57 -6.30 -5.25
C LEU A 344 -5.23 -5.63 -5.53
N ARG A 345 -5.08 -4.44 -4.97
CA ARG A 345 -3.87 -3.64 -5.04
C ARG A 345 -3.34 -3.35 -3.65
N THR A 346 -2.04 -3.45 -3.47
CA THR A 346 -1.37 -3.18 -2.18
C THR A 346 -0.58 -1.89 -2.24
N ILE A 347 -0.31 -1.32 -1.07
CA ILE A 347 0.48 -0.10 -0.92
C ILE A 347 1.88 -0.24 -1.53
N PRO A 348 2.66 -1.30 -1.22
CA PRO A 348 3.99 -1.44 -1.82
C PRO A 348 3.93 -1.55 -3.35
N ALA A 349 2.93 -2.25 -3.89
CA ALA A 349 2.73 -2.38 -5.33
C ALA A 349 2.37 -1.04 -5.98
N THR A 350 1.51 -0.23 -5.35
CA THR A 350 1.17 1.12 -5.83
C THR A 350 2.39 2.02 -5.88
N ILE A 351 3.17 2.07 -4.79
CA ILE A 351 4.39 2.90 -4.72
C ILE A 351 5.36 2.48 -5.82
N ALA A 352 5.61 1.19 -6.00
CA ALA A 352 6.57 0.72 -7.00
C ALA A 352 6.10 0.94 -8.44
N ALA A 353 4.80 0.85 -8.70
CA ALA A 353 4.23 1.04 -10.03
C ALA A 353 4.18 2.52 -10.44
N GLU A 354 3.85 3.43 -9.50
CA GLU A 354 3.50 4.81 -9.85
C GLU A 354 4.59 5.84 -9.52
N LEU A 355 5.51 5.55 -8.59
CA LEU A 355 6.48 6.55 -8.13
C LEU A 355 7.44 7.02 -9.24
N GLY A 356 7.75 6.14 -10.20
CA GLY A 356 8.60 6.49 -11.34
C GLY A 356 7.92 7.37 -12.39
N GLU A 357 6.59 7.42 -12.40
CA GLU A 357 5.78 8.15 -13.38
C GLU A 357 5.23 9.46 -12.81
N ALA A 358 5.14 9.58 -11.48
CA ALA A 358 4.61 10.75 -10.79
C ALA A 358 5.57 11.96 -10.88
N PRO A 359 5.10 13.15 -11.32
CA PRO A 359 5.91 14.37 -11.35
C PRO A 359 6.39 14.78 -9.95
N ALA A 360 7.69 14.99 -9.80
CA ALA A 360 8.29 15.38 -8.52
C ALA A 360 7.68 16.68 -7.99
N GLY A 361 7.24 16.64 -6.73
CA GLY A 361 6.61 17.78 -6.05
C GLY A 361 5.10 17.91 -6.27
N GLY A 362 4.50 17.18 -7.21
CA GLY A 362 3.05 17.21 -7.43
C GLY A 362 2.24 16.38 -6.43
N ALA A 363 0.92 16.57 -6.42
CA ALA A 363 0.00 15.86 -5.52
C ALA A 363 0.10 14.32 -5.63
N HIS A 364 0.22 13.78 -6.85
CA HIS A 364 0.39 12.34 -7.03
C HIS A 364 1.68 11.83 -6.38
N TYR A 365 2.80 12.50 -6.59
CA TYR A 365 4.08 12.15 -5.96
C TYR A 365 3.97 12.18 -4.43
N GLN A 366 3.49 13.28 -3.85
CA GLN A 366 3.34 13.43 -2.40
C GLN A 366 2.38 12.38 -1.79
N SER A 367 1.32 11.99 -2.52
CA SER A 367 0.40 10.94 -2.08
C SER A 367 1.07 9.57 -1.94
N LEU A 368 2.04 9.24 -2.80
CA LEU A 368 2.81 8.00 -2.72
C LEU A 368 3.76 7.99 -1.51
N PHE A 369 4.33 9.15 -1.14
CA PHE A 369 5.09 9.28 0.11
C PHE A 369 4.20 9.10 1.33
N LEU A 370 2.99 9.65 1.31
CA LEU A 370 2.01 9.45 2.37
C LEU A 370 1.63 7.96 2.52
N LEU A 371 1.45 7.23 1.41
CA LEU A 371 1.28 5.77 1.46
C LEU A 371 2.46 5.07 2.17
N GLY A 372 3.70 5.51 1.91
CA GLY A 372 4.89 5.04 2.61
C GLY A 372 4.85 5.31 4.12
N VAL A 373 4.41 6.50 4.53
CA VAL A 373 4.19 6.85 5.95
C VAL A 373 3.19 5.88 6.60
N ILE A 374 2.10 5.57 5.90
CA ILE A 374 1.09 4.66 6.43
C ILE A 374 1.65 3.24 6.56
N LEU A 375 2.39 2.74 5.56
CA LEU A 375 3.04 1.44 5.63
C LEU A 375 4.04 1.35 6.79
N PHE A 376 4.78 2.43 7.06
CA PHE A 376 5.64 2.54 8.23
C PHE A 376 4.84 2.37 9.53
N PHE A 377 3.72 3.09 9.69
CA PHE A 377 2.87 2.95 10.87
C PHE A 377 2.25 1.56 11.00
N ILE A 378 1.75 0.97 9.91
CA ILE A 378 1.24 -0.41 9.91
C ILE A 378 2.29 -1.37 10.44
N THR A 379 3.50 -1.30 9.88
CA THR A 379 4.62 -2.16 10.30
C THR A 379 5.02 -1.91 11.75
N PHE A 380 5.08 -0.64 12.17
CA PHE A 380 5.37 -0.25 13.54
C PHE A 380 4.34 -0.82 14.53
N PHE A 381 3.04 -0.67 14.25
CA PHE A 381 1.98 -1.18 15.10
C PHE A 381 1.97 -2.70 15.18
N ILE A 382 2.14 -3.40 14.05
CA ILE A 382 2.27 -4.86 14.03
C ILE A 382 3.44 -5.30 14.91
N ASN A 383 4.62 -4.71 14.74
CA ASN A 383 5.80 -5.03 15.53
C ASN A 383 5.56 -4.78 17.02
N LEU A 384 4.93 -3.65 17.37
CA LEU A 384 4.59 -3.30 18.75
C LEU A 384 3.60 -4.31 19.36
N CYS A 385 2.56 -4.70 18.63
CA CYS A 385 1.57 -5.69 19.08
C CYS A 385 2.22 -7.05 19.37
N VAL A 386 3.08 -7.54 18.48
CA VAL A 386 3.72 -8.85 18.69
C VAL A 386 4.71 -8.81 19.86
N GLU A 387 5.49 -7.73 20.00
CA GLU A 387 6.41 -7.57 21.13
C GLU A 387 5.65 -7.46 22.47
N PHE A 388 4.52 -6.75 22.49
CA PHE A 388 3.66 -6.66 23.67
C PHE A 388 3.10 -8.03 24.08
N ILE A 389 2.64 -8.86 23.13
CA ILE A 389 2.16 -10.22 23.39
C ILE A 389 3.30 -11.12 23.91
N SER A 390 4.48 -11.04 23.28
CA SER A 390 5.67 -11.82 23.65
C SER A 390 6.17 -11.48 25.06
N SER A 391 6.26 -10.20 25.40
CA SER A 391 6.71 -9.73 26.73
C SER A 391 5.75 -10.11 27.86
N ARG A 392 4.45 -10.08 27.63
CA ARG A 392 3.45 -10.54 28.61
C ARG A 392 3.58 -12.02 28.93
N ASN A 393 3.89 -12.86 27.94
CA ASN A 393 4.12 -14.29 28.14
C ASN A 393 5.41 -14.58 28.93
N ARG A 394 6.45 -13.75 28.79
CA ARG A 394 7.65 -13.82 29.65
C ARG A 394 7.35 -13.55 31.12
N ALA A 395 6.49 -12.57 31.41
CA ALA A 395 6.15 -12.20 32.78
C ALA A 395 5.29 -13.24 33.51
N LYS A 396 4.56 -14.08 32.76
CA LYS A 396 3.70 -15.15 33.31
C LYS A 396 4.44 -16.48 33.53
N ASN A 397 5.60 -16.67 32.90
CA ASN A 397 6.41 -17.90 32.96
C ASN A 397 7.69 -17.74 33.82
N ARG A 398 7.90 -16.58 34.44
CA ARG A 398 8.80 -16.39 35.57
C ARG A 398 8.01 -16.54 36.86
#